data_AF-A0A4P6PFM5-F1
#
_entry.id   AF-A0A4P6PFM5-F1
#
_cell.length_a   1.000
_cell.length_b   1.000
_cell.length_c   1.000
_cell.angle_alpha   90.00
_cell.angle_beta   90.00
_cell.angle_gamma   90.00
#
_symmetry.space_group_name_H-M   'P 1'
#
loop_
_entity.id
_entity.type
_entity.pdbx_description
1 polymer ?
#
loop_
_entity_poly.entity_id
_entity_poly.type
_entity_poly.pdbx_seq_one_letter_code
_entity_poly.pdbx_strand_id
1 'polypeptide(L)' 'MKKEKLILTTSEAAEYLGIKYREMTRLVKQGHVRRQRGFKNPMKFSRMELNRYLSEGQTWGGPSARFGGREQ' A
#
# COMPACT_ATOMS: atom_id res chain seq x y z
N MET A 1 -2.14 2.05 -26.65
CA MET A 1 -2.61 1.91 -25.25
C MET A 1 -1.46 1.41 -24.40
N LYS A 2 -0.97 2.20 -23.44
CA LYS A 2 0.10 1.76 -22.51
C LYS A 2 -0.52 0.75 -21.55
N LYS A 3 -0.07 -0.51 -21.58
CA LYS A 3 -0.49 -1.54 -20.61
C LYS A 3 -0.07 -1.05 -19.22
N GLU A 4 -1.03 -0.68 -18.38
CA GLU A 4 -0.75 -0.30 -17.00
C GLU A 4 -0.06 -1.47 -16.30
N LYS A 5 1.10 -1.20 -15.69
CA LYS A 5 1.88 -2.21 -15.01
C LYS A 5 1.14 -2.61 -13.73
N LEU A 6 0.48 -3.77 -13.77
CA LEU A 6 -0.35 -4.26 -12.67
C LEU A 6 0.45 -4.72 -11.44
N ILE A 7 1.76 -4.94 -11.61
CA ILE A 7 2.66 -5.51 -10.61
C ILE A 7 3.82 -4.55 -10.36
N LEU A 8 3.94 -4.11 -9.11
CA LEU A 8 4.90 -3.12 -8.62
C LEU A 8 5.92 -3.81 -7.71
N THR A 9 7.18 -3.39 -7.78
CA THR A 9 8.20 -3.77 -6.79
C THR A 9 7.98 -3.06 -5.47
N THR A 10 8.70 -3.44 -4.41
CA THR A 10 8.63 -2.75 -3.12
C THR A 10 8.92 -1.25 -3.22
N SER A 11 9.89 -0.84 -4.05
CA SER A 11 10.22 0.58 -4.25
C SER A 11 9.09 1.30 -4.98
N GLU A 12 8.61 0.74 -6.10
CA GLU A 12 7.49 1.33 -6.85
C GLU A 12 6.21 1.38 -6.01
N ALA A 13 5.96 0.39 -5.16
CA ALA A 13 4.81 0.38 -4.26
C ALA A 13 4.94 1.42 -3.14
N ALA A 14 6.15 1.65 -2.63
CA ALA A 14 6.41 2.70 -1.65
C ALA A 14 6.20 4.09 -2.26
N GLU A 15 6.68 4.31 -3.48
CA GLU A 15 6.44 5.52 -4.26
C GLU A 15 4.94 5.72 -4.54
N TYR A 16 4.23 4.65 -4.93
CA TYR A 16 2.79 4.68 -5.18
C TYR A 16 1.98 5.09 -3.94
N LEU A 17 2.39 4.64 -2.75
CA LEU A 17 1.75 4.99 -1.49
C LEU A 17 2.28 6.31 -0.89
N GLY A 18 3.31 6.92 -1.48
CA GLY A 18 3.94 8.14 -0.95
C GLY A 18 4.69 7.92 0.37
N ILE A 19 5.18 6.70 0.64
CA ILE A 19 5.85 6.32 1.89
C ILE A 19 7.30 5.90 1.67
N LYS A 20 8.09 5.81 2.75
CA LYS A 20 9.46 5.29 2.69
C LYS A 20 9.48 3.78 2.50
N TYR A 21 10.49 3.26 1.81
CA TYR A 21 10.71 1.81 1.63
C TYR A 21 10.63 1.00 2.94
N ARG A 22 11.18 1.55 4.04
CA ARG A 22 11.13 0.93 5.37
C ARG A 22 9.69 0.79 5.89
N GLU A 23 8.86 1.82 5.70
CA GLU A 23 7.45 1.79 6.09
C GLU A 23 6.67 0.79 5.24
N MET A 24 6.92 0.73 3.93
CA MET A 24 6.32 -0.30 3.07
C MET A 24 6.66 -1.72 3.57
N THR A 25 7.92 -1.96 3.94
CA THR A 25 8.33 -3.24 4.52
C THR A 25 7.62 -3.54 5.84
N ARG A 26 7.41 -2.50 6.67
CA ARG A 26 6.70 -2.61 7.94
C ARG A 26 5.22 -2.99 7.74
N LEU A 27 4.53 -2.35 6.80
CA LEU A 27 3.14 -2.65 6.44
C LEU A 27 2.97 -4.12 6.01
N VAL A 28 3.93 -4.64 5.24
CA VAL A 28 3.91 -6.06 4.83
C VAL A 28 4.15 -6.99 6.01
N LYS A 29 5.09 -6.66 6.90
CA LYS A 29 5.35 -7.45 8.12
C LYS A 29 4.16 -7.46 9.08
N GLN A 30 3.45 -6.34 9.18
CA GLN A 30 2.24 -6.20 9.99
C GLN A 30 1.00 -6.81 9.33
N GLY A 31 1.10 -7.26 8.07
CA GLY A 31 0.00 -7.87 7.34
C GLY A 31 -1.01 -6.88 6.76
N HIS A 32 -0.74 -5.58 6.80
CA HIS A 32 -1.60 -4.53 6.23
C HIS A 32 -1.60 -4.53 4.70
N VAL A 33 -0.49 -4.92 4.08
CA VAL A 33 -0.36 -5.04 2.62
C VAL A 33 0.14 -6.43 2.28
N ARG A 34 -0.60 -7.17 1.43
CA ARG A 34 -0.16 -8.50 1.00
C ARG A 34 0.74 -8.42 -0.22
N ARG A 35 1.89 -9.09 -0.14
CA ARG A 35 2.71 -9.36 -1.32
C ARG A 35 2.07 -10.42 -2.20
N GLN A 36 2.36 -10.36 -3.49
CA GLN A 36 1.96 -11.35 -4.46
C GLN A 36 2.63 -12.70 -4.16
N ARG A 37 1.83 -13.78 -4.20
CA ARG A 37 2.29 -15.15 -3.95
C ARG A 37 3.34 -15.55 -5.01
N GLY A 38 4.38 -16.27 -4.59
CA GLY A 38 5.47 -16.71 -5.47
C GLY A 38 6.66 -15.75 -5.56
N PHE A 39 6.50 -14.48 -5.19
CA PHE A 39 7.57 -13.48 -5.20
C PHE A 39 8.07 -13.20 -3.78
N LYS A 40 8.98 -14.07 -3.30
CA LYS A 40 9.57 -13.94 -1.96
C LYS A 40 10.64 -12.84 -1.88
N ASN A 41 11.51 -12.74 -2.89
CA ASN A 41 12.53 -11.70 -3.00
C ASN A 41 12.97 -11.54 -4.48
N PRO A 42 12.80 -10.38 -5.13
CA PRO A 42 12.15 -9.16 -4.63
C PRO A 42 10.64 -9.38 -4.42
N MET A 43 10.08 -8.72 -3.40
CA MET A 43 8.64 -8.72 -3.16
C MET A 43 7.94 -7.93 -4.25
N LYS A 44 6.76 -8.43 -4.65
CA LYS A 44 5.90 -7.77 -5.65
C LYS A 44 4.52 -7.52 -5.09
N PHE A 45 3.89 -6.45 -5.55
CA PHE A 45 2.60 -5.97 -5.06
C PHE A 45 1.69 -5.72 -6.25
N SER A 46 0.44 -6.16 -6.14
CA SER A 46 -0.56 -5.80 -7.14
C SER A 46 -1.06 -4.38 -6.85
N ARG A 47 -1.24 -3.57 -7.89
CA ARG A 47 -1.83 -2.24 -7.75
C ARG A 47 -3.23 -2.30 -7.12
N MET A 48 -3.98 -3.38 -7.37
CA MET A 48 -5.28 -3.61 -6.72
C MET A 48 -5.15 -3.70 -5.20
N GLU A 49 -4.12 -4.38 -4.69
CA GLU A 49 -3.91 -4.52 -3.25
C GLU A 49 -3.46 -3.19 -2.63
N LEU A 50 -2.64 -2.41 -3.34
CA LEU A 50 -2.27 -1.07 -2.87
C LEU A 50 -3.48 -0.13 -2.85
N ASN A 51 -4.34 -0.18 -3.86
CA ASN A 51 -5.60 0.58 -3.89
C ASN A 51 -6.56 0.14 -2.78
N ARG A 52 -6.64 -1.17 -2.52
CA ARG A 52 -7.38 -1.73 -1.40
C ARG A 52 -6.84 -1.17 -0.09
N TYR A 53 -5.53 -1.18 0.12
CA TYR A 53 -4.90 -0.58 1.31
C TYR A 53 -5.19 0.92 1.44
N LEU A 54 -5.18 1.69 0.34
CA LEU A 54 -5.56 3.11 0.37
C LEU A 54 -7.03 3.32 0.72
N SER A 55 -7.91 2.43 0.26
CA SER A 55 -9.36 2.48 0.53
C SER A 55 -9.69 2.00 1.95
N GLU A 56 -9.09 0.91 2.40
CA GLU A 56 -9.26 0.33 3.75
C GLU A 56 -8.43 1.06 4.81
N GLY A 57 -7.38 1.79 4.43
CA GLY A 57 -6.56 2.62 5.31
C GLY A 57 -7.33 3.78 5.95
N GLN A 58 -8.52 4.13 5.41
CA GLN A 58 -9.50 4.98 6.10
C GLN A 58 -10.12 4.30 7.33
N THR A 59 -10.22 2.97 7.34
CA THR A 59 -10.85 2.20 8.43
C THR A 59 -9.86 1.83 9.55
N TRP A 60 -8.55 1.72 9.25
CA TRP A 60 -7.54 1.24 10.19
C TRP A 60 -6.53 2.28 10.67
N GLY A 61 -6.90 3.57 10.66
CA GLY A 61 -6.08 4.60 11.29
C GLY A 61 -4.77 4.91 10.55
N GLY A 62 -4.80 5.01 9.22
CA GLY A 62 -3.75 5.73 8.49
C GLY A 62 -3.60 7.17 9.03
N PRO A 63 -2.48 7.87 8.74
CA PRO A 63 -2.19 9.20 9.31
C PRO A 63 -3.25 10.29 9.06
N SER A 64 -4.30 10.02 8.27
CA SER A 64 -5.47 10.88 8.09
C SER A 64 -6.61 10.66 9.09
N ALA A 65 -6.56 9.68 10.01
CA ALA A 65 -7.61 9.49 11.03
C ALA A 65 -7.66 10.62 12.09
N ARG A 66 -6.84 11.67 11.97
CA ARG A 66 -6.92 12.90 12.78
C ARG A 66 -7.72 14.05 12.16
N PHE A 67 -8.17 13.95 10.90
CA PHE A 67 -8.91 15.03 10.21
C PHE A 67 -10.38 14.69 9.96
N GLY A 68 -11.05 14.07 10.93
CA GLY A 68 -12.49 13.75 10.85
C GLY A 68 -13.31 14.27 12.02
N GLY A 69 -12.82 15.27 12.76
CA GLY A 69 -13.62 15.98 13.77
C GLY A 69 -13.99 17.37 13.28
N ARG A 70 -15.22 17.55 12.78
CA ARG A 70 -16.15 18.67 13.08
C ARG A 70 -17.25 18.81 12.03
N GLU A 71 -18.49 18.89 12.56
CA GLU A 71 -19.63 19.70 12.08
C GLU A 71 -20.20 19.31 10.69
N GLN A 72 -21.46 18.91 10.52
CA GLN A 72 -22.73 19.21 11.19
C GLN A 72 -23.68 18.01 11.11
#